data_AF-A0A836X3I0-F1
#
_entry.id   AF-A0A836X3I0-F1
#
_cell.length_a   1.000
_cell.length_b   1.000
_cell.length_c   1.000
_cell.angle_alpha   90.00
_cell.angle_beta   90.00
_cell.angle_gamma   90.00
#
_symmetry.space_group_name_H-M   'P 1'
#
loop_
_entity.id
_entity.type
_entity.pdbx_description
1 polymer ?
#
loop_
_entity_poly.entity_id
_entity_poly.type
_entity_poly.pdbx_seq_one_letter_code
_entity_poly.pdbx_strand_id
1 'polypeptide(L)'
;NAAAGSISLLYQPLAMRFRGVTVETNTPPRGPQRGPGQNQIAAVVEPLLDKAARQLGIDQVTIRRINAADKDGKYNGNQGPITSAHQLETLDQGAEGFNWEERLARSGQRNGSKVIGVGVGQAFHSAGRSGYDGLVRLTPDGKLHIHNGAGNLGTYSYGSTSRVAAEVLKCTWENCVIHRGDSRKHLP
;
A
#
# COMPACT_ATOMS: atom_id res chain seq x y z
N ASN A 1 10.20 5.97 9.14
CA ASN A 1 10.83 5.54 7.86
C ASN A 1 9.88 4.56 7.20
N ALA A 2 9.40 4.85 5.99
CA ALA A 2 8.35 4.06 5.33
C ALA A 2 8.80 2.62 4.95
N ALA A 3 10.07 2.45 4.56
CA ALA A 3 10.64 1.14 4.23
C ALA A 3 10.69 0.21 5.45
N ALA A 4 11.24 0.70 6.57
CA ALA A 4 11.26 -0.08 7.81
C ALA A 4 9.85 -0.41 8.30
N GLY A 5 8.93 0.56 8.19
CA GLY A 5 7.54 0.38 8.59
C GLY A 5 6.85 -0.73 7.81
N SER A 6 7.00 -0.78 6.48
CA SER A 6 6.37 -1.82 5.68
C SER A 6 6.86 -3.22 6.02
N ILE A 7 8.17 -3.39 6.24
CA ILE A 7 8.72 -4.70 6.65
C ILE A 7 8.26 -5.07 8.07
N SER A 8 8.29 -4.12 9.00
CA SER A 8 7.86 -4.36 10.38
C SER A 8 6.40 -4.74 10.48
N LEU A 9 5.55 -4.33 9.52
CA LEU A 9 4.14 -4.70 9.52
C LEU A 9 3.90 -6.03 8.78
N LEU A 10 4.58 -6.26 7.65
CA LEU A 10 4.43 -7.49 6.88
C LEU A 10 5.06 -8.71 7.54
N TYR A 11 6.06 -8.51 8.40
CA TYR A 11 6.78 -9.59 9.06
C TYR A 11 6.98 -9.27 10.55
N GLN A 12 6.56 -10.17 11.43
CA GLN A 12 6.67 -10.13 12.89
C GLN A 12 7.70 -11.16 13.41
N PRO A 13 9.00 -11.04 13.06
CA PRO A 13 10.02 -11.92 13.64
C PRO A 13 10.23 -11.59 15.13
N LEU A 14 10.82 -12.54 15.87
CA LEU A 14 11.17 -12.37 17.29
C LEU A 14 12.07 -11.14 17.56
N ALA A 15 12.94 -10.81 16.60
CA ALA A 15 13.80 -9.64 16.68
C ALA A 15 14.00 -9.03 15.29
N MET A 16 13.95 -7.70 15.22
CA MET A 16 14.21 -6.93 14.01
C MET A 16 15.03 -5.68 14.35
N ARG A 17 16.05 -5.39 13.54
CA ARG A 17 16.80 -4.13 13.58
C ARG A 17 16.95 -3.59 12.17
N PHE A 18 16.62 -2.31 11.99
CA PHE A 18 16.79 -1.60 10.73
C PHE A 18 17.68 -0.37 10.94
N ARG A 19 18.63 -0.16 10.02
CA ARG A 19 19.43 1.08 9.93
C ARG A 19 19.44 1.55 8.49
N GLY A 20 18.96 2.78 8.27
CA GLY A 20 19.07 3.47 7.00
C GLY A 20 20.13 4.57 7.09
N VAL A 21 20.92 4.74 6.03
CA VAL A 21 21.87 5.84 5.86
C VAL A 21 21.56 6.49 4.52
N THR A 22 21.33 7.80 4.54
CA THR A 22 21.20 8.59 3.31
C THR A 22 22.60 8.93 2.82
N VAL A 23 22.85 8.72 1.53
CA VAL A 23 24.14 9.02 0.91
C VAL A 23 23.92 10.10 -0.15
N GLU A 24 24.62 11.22 0.02
CA GLU A 24 24.65 12.28 -0.98
C GLU A 24 25.68 11.94 -2.05
N THR A 25 25.33 12.21 -3.31
CA THR A 25 26.18 11.89 -4.46
C THR A 25 26.08 13.00 -5.50
N ASN A 26 27.04 13.08 -6.41
CA ASN A 26 27.04 14.03 -7.54
C ASN A 26 26.06 13.62 -8.67
N THR A 27 24.88 13.09 -8.32
CA THR A 27 23.81 12.73 -9.27
C THR A 27 22.58 13.61 -9.03
N PRO A 28 21.64 13.72 -10.00
CA PRO A 28 20.42 14.51 -9.79
C PRO A 28 19.68 14.11 -8.51
N PRO A 29 19.10 15.09 -7.77
CA PRO A 29 18.43 14.83 -6.51
C PRO A 29 17.28 13.84 -6.71
N ARG A 30 17.13 12.93 -5.75
CA ARG A 30 16.06 11.92 -5.76
C ARG A 30 14.81 12.51 -5.12
N GLY A 31 13.65 12.16 -5.68
CA GLY A 31 12.34 12.57 -5.18
C GLY A 31 11.42 11.38 -4.92
N PRO A 32 10.17 11.64 -4.47
CA PRO A 32 9.16 10.62 -4.29
C PRO A 32 8.86 9.89 -5.61
N GLN A 33 8.77 8.56 -5.53
CA GLN A 33 8.29 7.68 -6.60
C GLN A 33 7.29 6.69 -5.99
N ARG A 34 6.30 6.24 -6.77
CA ARG A 34 5.20 5.39 -6.29
C ARG A 34 5.70 4.23 -5.41
N GLY A 35 5.21 4.18 -4.17
CA GLY A 35 5.73 3.30 -3.10
C GLY A 35 7.10 3.76 -2.57
N PRO A 36 7.20 4.97 -1.98
CA PRO A 36 8.46 5.59 -1.60
C PRO A 36 9.15 4.84 -0.44
N GLY A 37 10.09 3.97 -0.78
CA GLY A 37 10.88 3.17 0.16
C GLY A 37 10.35 1.74 0.33
N GLN A 38 9.03 1.54 0.29
CA GLN A 38 8.42 0.21 0.51
C GLN A 38 8.77 -0.77 -0.61
N ASN A 39 8.73 -0.32 -1.87
CA ASN A 39 9.03 -1.19 -3.01
C ASN A 39 10.51 -1.59 -3.03
N GLN A 40 11.40 -0.64 -2.69
CA GLN A 40 12.84 -0.87 -2.65
C GLN A 40 13.20 -1.91 -1.60
N ILE A 41 12.62 -1.82 -0.40
CA ILE A 41 12.94 -2.77 0.67
C ILE A 41 12.28 -4.14 0.44
N ALA A 42 11.07 -4.20 -0.14
CA ALA A 42 10.43 -5.46 -0.50
C ALA A 42 11.31 -6.27 -1.47
N ALA A 43 11.89 -5.61 -2.47
CA ALA A 43 12.82 -6.24 -3.42
C ALA A 43 14.10 -6.79 -2.75
N VAL A 44 14.48 -6.28 -1.57
CA VAL A 44 15.61 -6.78 -0.79
C VAL A 44 15.19 -7.95 0.11
N VAL A 45 14.03 -7.85 0.78
CA VAL A 45 13.59 -8.81 1.80
C VAL A 45 12.95 -10.06 1.21
N GLU A 46 12.11 -9.93 0.18
CA GLU A 46 11.36 -11.08 -0.38
C GLU A 46 12.28 -12.23 -0.87
N PRO A 47 13.39 -11.98 -1.58
CA PRO A 47 14.32 -13.05 -1.95
C PRO A 47 15.00 -13.73 -0.76
N LEU A 48 15.18 -13.02 0.36
CA LEU A 48 15.73 -13.59 1.59
C LEU A 48 14.73 -14.55 2.25
N LEU A 49 13.45 -14.18 2.26
CA LEU A 49 12.36 -15.04 2.71
C LEU A 49 12.25 -16.31 1.87
N ASP A 50 12.34 -16.20 0.54
CA ASP A 50 12.30 -17.36 -0.34
C ASP A 50 13.53 -18.27 -0.16
N LYS A 51 14.71 -17.67 0.09
CA LYS A 51 15.92 -18.44 0.44
C LYS A 51 15.74 -19.17 1.77
N ALA A 52 15.17 -18.52 2.78
CA ALA A 52 14.91 -19.13 4.08
C ALA A 52 13.90 -20.28 3.97
N ALA A 53 12.81 -20.09 3.20
CA ALA A 53 11.82 -21.13 2.94
C ALA A 53 12.46 -22.39 2.33
N ARG A 54 13.31 -22.22 1.31
CA ARG A 54 14.07 -23.32 0.70
C ARG A 54 15.00 -24.03 1.69
N GLN A 55 15.70 -23.28 2.54
CA GLN A 55 16.62 -23.87 3.53
C GLN A 55 15.88 -24.63 4.63
N LEU A 56 14.68 -24.17 5.00
CA LEU A 56 13.82 -24.79 6.00
C LEU A 56 12.96 -25.95 5.43
N GLY A 57 12.92 -26.10 4.09
CA GLY A 57 12.07 -27.10 3.44
C GLY A 57 10.58 -26.82 3.56
N ILE A 58 10.18 -25.56 3.70
CA ILE A 58 8.79 -25.13 3.82
C ILE A 58 8.34 -24.31 2.61
N ASP A 59 7.03 -24.27 2.39
CA ASP A 59 6.41 -23.50 1.30
C ASP A 59 6.56 -21.96 1.50
N GLN A 60 6.59 -21.24 0.38
CA GLN A 60 6.76 -19.78 0.35
C GLN A 60 5.58 -19.03 0.99
N VAL A 61 4.35 -19.55 0.91
CA VAL A 61 3.20 -19.00 1.63
C VAL A 61 3.31 -19.35 3.11
N THR A 62 3.71 -20.58 3.45
CA THR A 62 3.89 -21.00 4.86
C THR A 62 4.83 -20.08 5.64
N ILE A 63 6.03 -19.76 5.10
CA ILE A 63 6.95 -18.87 5.82
C ILE A 63 6.37 -17.46 6.04
N ARG A 64 5.56 -16.97 5.09
CA ARG A 64 4.88 -15.67 5.19
C ARG A 64 3.78 -15.70 6.24
N ARG A 65 3.04 -16.81 6.35
CA ARG A 65 2.04 -17.02 7.41
C ARG A 65 2.67 -17.05 8.80
N ILE A 66 3.79 -17.76 8.97
CA ILE A 66 4.51 -17.86 10.25
C ILE A 66 4.93 -16.46 10.76
N ASN A 67 5.27 -15.56 9.83
CA ASN A 67 5.73 -14.22 10.16
C ASN A 67 4.63 -13.15 10.00
N ALA A 68 3.39 -13.50 9.68
CA ALA A 68 2.35 -12.50 9.42
C ALA A 68 2.00 -11.70 10.68
N ALA A 69 1.58 -10.44 10.49
CA ALA A 69 1.02 -9.68 11.58
C ALA A 69 -0.35 -10.21 12.01
N ASP A 70 -0.57 -10.19 13.32
CA ASP A 70 -1.86 -10.40 13.98
C ASP A 70 -2.21 -9.18 14.85
N LYS A 71 -3.24 -9.32 15.70
CA LYS A 71 -3.69 -8.27 16.63
C LYS A 71 -2.67 -7.92 17.72
N ASP A 72 -1.73 -8.82 18.03
CA ASP A 72 -0.74 -8.65 19.10
C ASP A 72 0.60 -8.12 18.55
N GLY A 73 0.76 -8.15 17.21
CA GLY A 73 1.88 -7.60 16.48
C GLY A 73 2.15 -6.12 16.77
N LYS A 74 3.39 -5.72 16.45
CA LYS A 74 3.90 -4.36 16.70
C LYS A 74 4.28 -3.69 15.39
N TYR A 75 4.01 -2.40 15.31
CA TYR A 75 4.32 -1.58 14.15
C TYR A 75 5.45 -0.59 14.44
N ASN A 76 6.43 -0.52 13.52
CA ASN A 76 7.58 0.38 13.59
C ASN A 76 8.49 0.22 14.82
N GLY A 77 9.58 1.00 14.86
CA GLY A 77 10.54 0.99 15.96
C GLY A 77 10.03 1.53 17.29
N ASN A 78 8.89 2.22 17.31
CA ASN A 78 8.20 2.63 18.55
C ASN A 78 7.23 1.57 19.08
N GLN A 79 7.14 0.40 18.43
CA GLN A 79 6.24 -0.70 18.78
C GLN A 79 4.78 -0.26 18.98
N GLY A 80 4.28 0.56 18.06
CA GLY A 80 2.89 0.99 18.06
C GLY A 80 1.94 -0.22 17.91
N PRO A 81 0.72 -0.13 18.46
CA PRO A 81 -0.26 -1.21 18.36
C PRO A 81 -0.76 -1.36 16.93
N ILE A 82 -1.18 -2.58 16.58
CA ILE A 82 -1.96 -2.87 15.38
C ILE A 82 -3.43 -2.98 15.81
N THR A 83 -4.32 -2.21 15.19
CA THR A 83 -5.75 -2.22 15.54
C THR A 83 -6.48 -3.44 14.97
N SER A 84 -6.09 -3.84 13.77
CA SER A 84 -6.58 -5.04 13.08
C SER A 84 -5.53 -5.50 12.06
N ALA A 85 -5.48 -6.80 11.81
CA ALA A 85 -4.60 -7.41 10.83
C ALA A 85 -5.38 -8.49 10.08
N HIS A 86 -5.37 -8.41 8.75
CA HIS A 86 -6.04 -9.36 7.86
C HIS A 86 -5.07 -10.02 6.87
N GLN A 87 -3.79 -10.03 7.23
CA GLN A 87 -2.72 -10.48 6.35
C GLN A 87 -2.78 -11.99 6.12
N LEU A 88 -3.11 -12.75 7.17
CA LEU A 88 -3.29 -14.20 7.07
C LEU A 88 -4.45 -14.56 6.14
N GLU A 89 -5.59 -13.90 6.30
CA GLU A 89 -6.76 -14.08 5.46
C GLU A 89 -6.46 -13.69 4.00
N THR A 90 -5.67 -12.62 3.80
CA THR A 90 -5.23 -12.21 2.46
C THR A 90 -4.33 -13.25 1.81
N LEU A 91 -3.41 -13.88 2.57
CA LEU A 91 -2.57 -14.97 2.08
C LEU A 91 -3.41 -16.20 1.72
N ASP A 92 -4.41 -16.52 2.53
CA ASP A 92 -5.30 -17.67 2.32
C ASP A 92 -6.16 -17.48 1.06
N GLN A 93 -6.83 -16.34 0.95
CA GLN A 93 -7.62 -16.00 -0.23
C GLN A 93 -6.76 -15.89 -1.50
N GLY A 94 -5.54 -15.36 -1.37
CA GLY A 94 -4.59 -15.28 -2.48
C GLY A 94 -4.14 -16.66 -2.96
N ALA A 95 -3.83 -17.57 -2.03
CA ALA A 95 -3.44 -18.93 -2.35
C ALA A 95 -4.59 -19.72 -2.99
N GLU A 96 -5.81 -19.61 -2.45
CA GLU A 96 -7.01 -20.23 -3.00
C GLU A 96 -7.33 -19.68 -4.39
N GLY A 97 -7.46 -18.36 -4.54
CA GLY A 97 -7.82 -17.70 -5.79
C GLY A 97 -6.78 -17.90 -6.91
N PHE A 98 -5.52 -18.10 -6.56
CA PHE A 98 -4.48 -18.45 -7.52
C PHE A 98 -4.41 -19.95 -7.82
N ASN A 99 -5.05 -20.81 -7.03
CA ASN A 99 -4.89 -22.26 -7.04
C ASN A 99 -3.42 -22.65 -6.80
N TRP A 100 -2.89 -22.21 -5.66
CA TRP A 100 -1.47 -22.26 -5.31
C TRP A 100 -0.87 -23.65 -5.39
N GLU A 101 -1.50 -24.67 -4.79
CA GLU A 101 -0.96 -26.03 -4.73
C GLU A 101 -0.76 -26.62 -6.14
N GLU A 102 -1.78 -26.53 -7.00
CA GLU A 102 -1.71 -27.04 -8.37
C GLU A 102 -0.62 -26.31 -9.18
N ARG A 103 -0.54 -24.97 -9.05
CA ARG A 103 0.46 -24.18 -9.79
C ARG A 103 1.86 -24.38 -9.25
N LEU A 104 2.03 -24.57 -7.95
CA LEU A 104 3.32 -24.86 -7.34
C LEU A 104 3.89 -26.19 -7.84
N ALA A 105 3.05 -27.21 -8.03
CA ALA A 105 3.44 -28.49 -8.64
C ALA A 105 3.97 -28.35 -10.09
N ARG A 106 3.65 -27.23 -10.75
CA ARG A 106 4.18 -26.88 -12.09
C ARG A 106 5.48 -26.09 -12.05
N SER A 107 5.88 -25.57 -10.90
CA SER A 107 7.13 -24.83 -10.73
C SER A 107 8.32 -25.73 -11.07
N GLY A 108 9.28 -25.21 -11.82
CA GLY A 108 10.46 -25.96 -12.28
C GLY A 108 10.23 -26.86 -13.49
N GLN A 109 8.99 -27.05 -13.95
CA GLN A 109 8.72 -27.77 -15.20
C GLN A 109 9.36 -27.03 -16.38
N ARG A 110 10.06 -27.80 -17.22
CA ARG A 110 10.76 -27.29 -18.41
C ARG A 110 10.00 -27.62 -19.69
N ASN A 111 9.96 -26.67 -20.61
CA ASN A 111 9.52 -26.85 -21.98
C ASN A 111 10.57 -26.24 -22.92
N GLY A 112 11.45 -27.10 -23.46
CA GLY A 112 12.62 -26.68 -24.22
C GLY A 112 13.53 -25.76 -23.39
N SER A 113 13.72 -24.53 -23.86
CA SER A 113 14.53 -23.50 -23.19
C SER A 113 13.78 -22.72 -22.10
N LYS A 114 12.49 -22.96 -21.91
CA LYS A 114 11.66 -22.23 -20.93
C LYS A 114 11.46 -23.05 -19.66
N VAL A 115 11.40 -22.37 -18.52
CA VAL A 115 11.06 -22.96 -17.21
C VAL A 115 9.93 -22.17 -16.58
N ILE A 116 8.99 -22.85 -15.93
CA ILE A 116 7.91 -22.20 -15.18
C ILE A 116 8.42 -21.85 -13.78
N GLY A 117 8.25 -20.59 -13.39
CA GLY A 117 8.47 -20.12 -12.02
C GLY A 117 7.15 -19.74 -11.37
N VAL A 118 6.98 -20.14 -10.11
CA VAL A 118 5.85 -19.74 -9.26
C VAL A 118 6.40 -19.07 -8.01
N GLY A 119 5.80 -17.94 -7.63
CA GLY A 119 6.20 -17.16 -6.47
C GLY A 119 5.03 -16.38 -5.91
N VAL A 120 5.18 -15.96 -4.65
CA VAL A 120 4.22 -15.16 -3.92
C VAL A 120 4.93 -13.91 -3.40
N GLY A 121 4.24 -12.78 -3.39
CA GLY A 121 4.73 -11.54 -2.81
C GLY A 121 3.62 -10.87 -2.02
N GLN A 122 4.00 -10.08 -1.03
CA GLN A 122 3.06 -9.30 -0.23
C GLN A 122 3.53 -7.86 -0.09
N ALA A 123 2.58 -6.94 0.04
CA ALA A 123 2.88 -5.53 0.11
C ALA A 123 1.98 -4.85 1.13
N PHE A 124 2.57 -3.89 1.82
CA PHE A 124 1.86 -2.95 2.66
C PHE A 124 2.18 -1.54 2.19
N HIS A 125 1.14 -0.71 2.13
CA HIS A 125 1.29 0.71 1.94
C HIS A 125 0.44 1.43 2.98
N SER A 126 1.07 2.24 3.84
CA SER A 126 0.34 3.10 4.75
C SER A 126 -0.51 4.07 3.93
N ALA A 127 -1.81 4.13 4.23
CA ALA A 127 -2.73 5.10 3.64
C ALA A 127 -3.10 6.17 4.66
N GLY A 128 -3.46 7.35 4.16
CA GLY A 128 -3.88 8.48 4.99
C GLY A 128 -2.81 9.57 5.11
N ARG A 129 -3.30 10.80 5.20
CA ARG A 129 -2.53 12.01 5.49
C ARG A 129 -3.44 12.88 6.36
N SER A 130 -2.90 13.52 7.38
CA SER A 130 -3.60 14.55 8.15
C SER A 130 -3.43 15.92 7.50
N GLY A 131 -4.37 16.83 7.76
CA GLY A 131 -4.29 18.24 7.35
C GLY A 131 -4.73 18.52 5.92
N TYR A 132 -5.92 18.06 5.51
CA TYR A 132 -6.56 18.52 4.29
C TYR A 132 -7.73 19.43 4.65
N ASP A 133 -7.77 20.60 4.03
CA ASP A 133 -8.90 21.53 4.14
C ASP A 133 -9.67 21.53 2.81
N GLY A 134 -10.96 21.83 2.90
CA GLY A 134 -11.85 21.93 1.75
C GLY A 134 -13.01 22.87 2.06
N LEU A 135 -13.50 23.55 1.04
CA LEU A 135 -14.63 24.47 1.15
C LEU A 135 -15.80 23.88 0.37
N VAL A 136 -16.95 23.77 1.02
CA VAL A 136 -18.19 23.35 0.39
C VAL A 136 -19.18 24.53 0.43
N ARG A 137 -19.78 24.84 -0.72
CA ARG A 137 -20.72 25.95 -0.87
C ARG A 137 -21.95 25.47 -1.64
N LEU A 138 -23.12 25.55 -1.02
CA LEU A 138 -24.40 25.36 -1.69
C LEU A 138 -24.93 26.71 -2.18
N THR A 139 -25.29 26.80 -3.45
CA THR A 139 -25.85 28.02 -4.05
C THR A 139 -27.37 27.96 -4.18
N PRO A 140 -28.06 29.12 -4.30
CA PRO A 140 -29.53 29.16 -4.42
C PRO A 140 -30.12 28.41 -5.61
N ASP A 141 -29.33 28.15 -6.66
CA ASP A 141 -29.71 27.31 -7.81
C ASP A 141 -29.59 25.79 -7.52
N GLY A 142 -29.32 25.41 -6.27
CA GLY A 142 -29.28 24.01 -5.83
C GLY A 142 -27.98 23.29 -6.16
N LYS A 143 -26.93 23.99 -6.61
CA LYS A 143 -25.64 23.40 -6.95
C LYS A 143 -24.69 23.34 -5.77
N LEU A 144 -24.06 22.18 -5.57
CA LEU A 144 -23.06 21.96 -4.55
C LEU A 144 -21.66 22.18 -5.12
N HIS A 145 -21.03 23.28 -4.76
CA HIS A 145 -19.66 23.61 -5.13
C HIS A 145 -18.68 23.00 -4.11
N ILE A 146 -17.78 22.14 -4.58
CA ILE A 146 -16.82 21.42 -3.73
C ILE A 146 -15.41 21.85 -4.13
N HIS A 147 -14.72 22.55 -3.23
CA HIS A 147 -13.34 22.99 -3.42
C HIS A 147 -12.41 22.03 -2.68
N ASN A 148 -11.47 21.44 -3.41
CA ASN A 148 -10.43 20.60 -2.82
C ASN A 148 -9.06 20.86 -3.47
N GLY A 149 -8.00 20.67 -2.70
CA GLY A 149 -6.61 20.77 -3.17
C GLY A 149 -6.07 19.50 -3.83
N ALA A 150 -6.90 18.45 -3.97
CA ALA A 150 -6.44 17.20 -4.55
C ALA A 150 -6.24 17.37 -6.06
N GLY A 151 -5.01 17.19 -6.52
CA GLY A 151 -4.69 17.24 -7.94
C GLY A 151 -5.24 16.04 -8.72
N ASN A 152 -5.48 16.24 -10.01
CA ASN A 152 -5.77 15.12 -10.92
C ASN A 152 -4.48 14.62 -11.59
N LEU A 153 -3.87 13.61 -10.99
CA LEU A 153 -2.73 12.88 -11.57
C LEU A 153 -3.14 11.53 -12.20
N GLY A 154 -4.43 11.36 -12.52
CA GLY A 154 -4.97 10.14 -13.15
C GLY A 154 -5.58 9.12 -12.19
N THR A 155 -5.42 9.27 -10.87
CA THR A 155 -6.04 8.38 -9.86
C THR A 155 -7.51 8.72 -9.55
N TYR A 156 -8.01 9.83 -10.10
CA TYR A 156 -9.35 10.37 -9.82
C TYR A 156 -9.63 10.71 -8.34
N SER A 157 -8.59 10.83 -7.51
CA SER A 157 -8.77 11.14 -6.08
C SER A 157 -9.57 12.43 -5.84
N TYR A 158 -9.33 13.49 -6.63
CA TYR A 158 -10.08 14.75 -6.56
C TYR A 158 -11.60 14.59 -6.74
N GLY A 159 -12.01 13.60 -7.55
CA GLY A 159 -13.41 13.27 -7.78
C GLY A 159 -13.96 12.40 -6.66
N SER A 160 -13.28 11.29 -6.38
CA SER A 160 -13.72 10.30 -5.40
C SER A 160 -13.86 10.88 -3.99
N THR A 161 -12.94 11.74 -3.54
CA THR A 161 -13.05 12.38 -2.23
C THR A 161 -14.19 13.41 -2.17
N SER A 162 -14.52 14.05 -3.29
CA SER A 162 -15.63 15.01 -3.37
C SER A 162 -17.00 14.33 -3.28
N ARG A 163 -17.13 13.07 -3.72
CA ARG A 163 -18.41 12.34 -3.68
C ARG A 163 -18.96 12.21 -2.26
N VAL A 164 -18.09 12.12 -1.25
CA VAL A 164 -18.48 12.07 0.16
C VAL A 164 -19.29 13.30 0.56
N ALA A 165 -18.94 14.50 0.06
CA ALA A 165 -19.68 15.71 0.37
C ALA A 165 -21.10 15.66 -0.23
N ALA A 166 -21.24 15.17 -1.48
CA ALA A 166 -22.53 15.00 -2.13
C ALA A 166 -23.41 13.98 -1.37
N GLU A 167 -22.82 12.85 -0.96
CA GLU A 167 -23.50 11.79 -0.21
C GLU A 167 -24.02 12.30 1.14
N VAL A 168 -23.14 12.93 1.94
CA VAL A 168 -23.50 13.45 3.28
C VAL A 168 -24.57 14.53 3.19
N LEU A 169 -24.49 15.42 2.19
CA LEU A 169 -25.45 16.49 1.97
C LEU A 169 -26.68 16.06 1.15
N LYS A 170 -26.75 14.78 0.75
CA LYS A 170 -27.85 14.19 -0.03
C LYS A 170 -28.10 14.93 -1.35
N CYS A 171 -27.04 15.43 -1.98
CA CYS A 171 -27.11 16.04 -3.30
C CYS A 171 -26.88 14.99 -4.40
N THR A 172 -27.60 15.11 -5.51
CA THR A 172 -27.31 14.31 -6.70
C THR A 172 -25.97 14.73 -7.30
N TRP A 173 -25.23 13.79 -7.88
CA TRP A 173 -23.89 14.07 -8.40
C TRP A 173 -23.92 15.05 -9.58
N GLU A 174 -25.00 15.04 -10.35
CA GLU A 174 -25.27 15.94 -11.47
C GLU A 174 -25.38 17.41 -11.03
N ASN A 175 -25.74 17.65 -9.76
CA ASN A 175 -25.81 18.97 -9.15
C ASN A 175 -24.52 19.37 -8.42
N CYS A 176 -23.44 18.60 -8.56
CA CYS A 176 -22.15 18.89 -7.92
C CYS A 176 -21.16 19.50 -8.92
N VAL A 177 -20.43 20.53 -8.49
CA VAL A 177 -19.36 21.18 -9.25
C VAL A 177 -18.07 21.09 -8.47
N ILE A 178 -17.09 20.35 -9.00
CA ILE A 178 -15.77 20.23 -8.38
C ILE A 178 -14.85 21.35 -8.86
N HIS A 179 -14.33 22.11 -7.91
CA HIS A 179 -13.33 23.15 -8.15
C HIS A 179 -11.94 22.58 -7.85
N ARG A 180 -11.05 22.66 -8.84
CA ARG A 180 -9.62 22.40 -8.62
C ARG A 180 -9.03 23.44 -7.68
N GLY A 181 -8.04 23.03 -6.88
CA GLY A 181 -7.26 23.94 -6.06
C GLY A 181 -6.62 25.06 -6.89
N ASP A 182 -6.89 26.30 -6.52
CA ASP A 182 -6.33 27.51 -7.15
C ASP A 182 -6.01 28.53 -6.06
N SER A 183 -4.73 28.63 -5.69
CA SER A 183 -4.26 29.50 -4.62
C SER A 183 -4.38 30.99 -4.93
N ARG A 184 -4.59 31.37 -6.20
CA ARG A 184 -4.82 32.76 -6.61
C ARG A 184 -6.20 33.28 -6.24
N LYS A 185 -7.13 32.39 -5.89
CA LYS A 185 -8.50 32.77 -5.51
C LYS A 185 -8.63 33.24 -4.07
N HIS A 186 -7.58 33.10 -3.26
CA HIS A 186 -7.57 33.49 -1.84
C HIS A 186 -8.80 32.99 -1.07
N LEU A 187 -9.24 31.77 -1.40
CA LEU A 187 -10.30 31.11 -0.64
C LEU A 187 -9.76 30.76 0.76
N PRO A 188 -10.62 30.85 1.80
CA PRO A 188 -10.24 30.50 3.15
C PRO A 188 -9.82 29.03 3.27
#